data_AF-A0A7C9ECB1-F1
#
_entry.id   AF-A0A7C9ECB1-F1
#
_cell.length_a   1.000
_cell.length_b   1.000
_cell.length_c   1.000
_cell.angle_alpha   90.00
_cell.angle_beta   90.00
_cell.angle_gamma   90.00
#
_symmetry.space_group_name_H-M   'P 1'
#
loop_
_entity.id
_entity.type
_entity.pdbx_description
1 polymer ?
#
loop_
_entity_poly.entity_id
_entity_poly.type
_entity_poly.pdbx_seq_one_letter_code
_entity_poly.pdbx_strand_id
1 'polypeptide(L)'
;VVDGTSFIHFVSALSEIFRSESEGSENPTRISRVPLYKMYAPEGYGPVFKLPHLEPEEFIVRYDPGPLRERIFHFSPDSMARLKEKANEECGTETQVVSSFMALSGLVWKSITRARNPPAHENTACSLLLNARPRLDPPLSDNYFGNFLGQARAVCKVEELLGRSLGWAAGILTQEVKKNTHEVMALVKMISDRPMVVPPGLEQADVYGAANSVVIGGSHRFDMYGPEFGLGRAAAVRMGYAN
;
A
#
# COMPACT_ATOMS: atom_id res chain seq x y z
N VAL A 1 3.37 -8.20 10.82
CA VAL A 1 2.71 -7.90 12.11
C VAL A 1 1.67 -6.78 11.96
N VAL A 2 2.02 -5.61 11.44
CA VAL A 2 1.06 -4.52 11.17
C VAL A 2 1.28 -3.88 9.80
N ASP A 3 0.29 -3.15 9.30
CA ASP A 3 0.40 -2.41 8.04
C ASP A 3 1.09 -1.05 8.21
N GLY A 4 1.33 -0.34 7.10
CA GLY A 4 2.01 0.96 7.10
C GLY A 4 1.29 2.04 7.92
N THR A 5 -0.04 2.01 8.00
CA THR A 5 -0.82 2.96 8.80
C THR A 5 -0.58 2.74 10.29
N SER A 6 -0.67 1.50 10.74
CA SER A 6 -0.39 1.15 12.14
C SER A 6 1.09 1.27 12.50
N PHE A 7 2.00 0.98 11.57
CA PHE A 7 3.43 1.17 11.77
C PHE A 7 3.77 2.64 12.03
N ILE A 8 3.31 3.57 11.18
CA ILE A 8 3.63 4.98 11.40
C ILE A 8 2.97 5.52 12.68
N HIS A 9 1.77 5.04 13.02
CA HIS A 9 1.12 5.35 14.29
C HIS A 9 1.97 4.91 15.48
N PHE A 10 2.55 3.70 15.45
CA PHE A 10 3.48 3.24 16.47
C PHE A 10 4.71 4.15 16.61
N VAL A 11 5.36 4.49 15.48
CA VAL A 11 6.56 5.35 15.50
C VAL A 11 6.25 6.75 16.03
N SER A 12 5.10 7.33 15.65
CA SER A 12 4.63 8.61 16.19
C SER A 12 4.36 8.54 17.69
N ALA A 13 3.69 7.49 18.16
CA ALA A 13 3.42 7.30 19.59
C ALA A 13 4.72 7.18 20.40
N LEU A 14 5.72 6.46 19.88
CA LEU A 14 7.03 6.35 20.52
C LEU A 14 7.75 7.71 20.59
N SER A 15 7.65 8.52 19.55
CA SER A 15 8.19 9.89 19.53
C SER A 15 7.52 10.80 20.56
N GLU A 16 6.19 10.72 20.72
CA GLU A 16 5.46 11.49 21.73
C GLU A 16 5.92 11.14 23.15
N ILE A 17 6.06 9.84 23.44
CA ILE A 17 6.56 9.35 24.73
C ILE A 17 7.96 9.91 24.99
N PHE A 18 8.89 9.71 24.04
CA PHE A 18 10.26 10.20 24.17
C PHE A 18 10.32 11.70 24.46
N ARG A 19 9.55 12.50 23.71
CA ARG A 19 9.54 13.95 23.90
C ARG A 19 8.98 14.36 25.25
N SER A 20 7.89 13.73 25.68
CA SER A 20 7.28 14.05 26.97
C SER A 20 8.17 13.68 28.16
N GLU A 21 8.97 12.60 28.05
CA GLU A 21 10.02 12.27 29.03
C GLU A 21 11.10 13.36 29.05
N SER A 22 11.56 13.80 27.88
CA SER A 22 12.60 14.84 27.78
C SER A 22 12.15 16.21 28.28
N GLU A 23 10.85 16.52 28.17
CA GLU A 23 10.24 17.78 28.59
C GLU A 23 9.83 17.77 30.09
N GLY A 24 10.06 16.66 30.81
CA GLY A 24 9.75 16.54 32.23
C GLY A 24 8.24 16.48 32.54
N SER A 25 7.44 15.95 31.62
CA SER A 25 5.99 15.79 31.77
C SER A 25 5.64 14.93 32.98
N GLU A 26 4.60 15.31 33.74
CA GLU A 26 4.06 14.50 34.83
C GLU A 26 3.50 13.14 34.36
N ASN A 27 3.20 13.00 33.06
CA ASN A 27 2.62 11.79 32.50
C ASN A 27 3.25 11.43 31.15
N PRO A 28 4.50 10.90 31.16
CA PRO A 28 5.31 10.71 29.95
C PRO A 28 4.79 9.61 29.00
N THR A 29 3.86 8.78 29.44
CA THR A 29 3.27 7.73 28.61
C THR A 29 2.01 8.18 27.88
N ARG A 30 1.61 9.45 28.03
CA ARG A 30 0.39 9.98 27.40
C ARG A 30 0.64 10.23 25.91
N ILE A 31 -0.05 9.48 25.08
CA ILE A 31 -0.05 9.62 23.62
C ILE A 31 -1.36 10.23 23.11
N SER A 32 -1.27 11.04 22.06
CA SER A 32 -2.39 11.76 21.45
C SER A 32 -3.42 10.84 20.79
N ARG A 33 -2.93 9.76 20.17
CA ARG A 33 -3.74 8.77 19.46
C ARG A 33 -3.58 7.40 20.12
N VAL A 34 -4.55 7.00 20.94
CA VAL A 34 -4.52 5.68 21.60
C VAL A 34 -4.82 4.58 20.57
N PRO A 35 -3.95 3.58 20.39
CA PRO A 35 -4.21 2.45 19.50
C PRO A 35 -5.41 1.62 19.97
N LEU A 36 -6.25 1.22 19.01
CA LEU A 36 -7.39 0.35 19.24
C LEU A 36 -6.99 -1.08 18.87
N TYR A 37 -6.79 -1.92 19.88
CA TYR A 37 -6.40 -3.33 19.73
C TYR A 37 -7.59 -4.29 19.60
N LYS A 38 -8.82 -3.80 19.79
CA LYS A 38 -10.02 -4.63 19.62
C LYS A 38 -10.07 -5.10 18.17
N MET A 39 -9.88 -6.40 17.96
CA MET A 39 -9.89 -7.00 16.64
C MET A 39 -11.24 -6.73 15.96
N TYR A 40 -11.19 -6.28 14.71
CA TYR A 40 -12.40 -6.16 13.89
C TYR A 40 -12.89 -7.56 13.52
N ALA A 41 -14.17 -7.81 13.79
CA ALA A 41 -14.89 -9.00 13.36
C ALA A 41 -16.25 -8.54 12.81
N PRO A 42 -16.61 -8.91 11.57
CA PRO A 42 -17.95 -8.63 11.05
C PRO A 42 -19.03 -9.29 11.91
N GLU A 43 -20.23 -8.73 11.91
CA GLU A 43 -21.36 -9.26 12.67
C GLU A 43 -21.65 -10.72 12.28
N GLY A 44 -21.81 -11.59 13.28
CA GLY A 44 -22.02 -13.03 13.07
C GLY A 44 -20.74 -13.86 12.96
N TYR A 45 -19.55 -13.25 12.98
CA TYR A 45 -18.27 -13.96 12.92
C TYR A 45 -17.49 -13.83 14.24
N GLY A 46 -16.90 -14.95 14.67
CA GLY A 46 -16.09 -15.01 15.89
C GLY A 46 -14.65 -14.53 15.66
N PRO A 47 -13.95 -14.08 16.71
CA PRO A 47 -12.61 -13.49 16.58
C PRO A 47 -11.48 -14.52 16.42
N VAL A 48 -11.76 -15.81 16.56
CA VAL A 48 -10.73 -16.86 16.58
C VAL A 48 -10.94 -17.81 15.42
N PHE A 49 -10.10 -17.65 14.41
CA PHE A 49 -9.93 -18.65 13.36
C PHE A 49 -8.78 -19.57 13.77
N LYS A 50 -9.08 -20.84 14.01
CA LYS A 50 -8.03 -21.86 14.08
C LYS A 50 -7.51 -22.04 12.67
N LEU A 51 -6.29 -21.57 12.42
CA LEU A 51 -5.62 -21.82 11.15
C LEU A 51 -5.33 -23.33 11.05
N PRO A 52 -5.44 -23.94 9.85
CA PRO A 52 -5.21 -25.37 9.65
C PRO A 52 -3.75 -25.79 9.88
N HIS A 53 -2.81 -24.85 9.84
CA HIS A 53 -1.39 -25.07 10.08
C HIS A 53 -1.03 -24.59 11.50
N LEU A 54 -0.35 -25.44 12.26
CA LEU A 54 0.02 -25.17 13.66
C LEU A 54 1.49 -24.77 13.79
N GLU A 55 2.35 -25.27 12.90
CA GLU A 55 3.79 -25.03 12.94
C GLU A 55 4.20 -23.98 11.90
N PRO A 56 4.99 -22.94 12.29
CA PRO A 56 5.45 -21.89 11.39
C PRO A 56 6.11 -22.41 10.10
N GLU A 57 6.82 -23.52 10.15
CA GLU A 57 7.53 -24.13 9.03
C GLU A 57 6.57 -24.62 7.93
N GLU A 58 5.29 -24.86 8.26
CA GLU A 58 4.28 -25.29 7.30
C GLU A 58 3.80 -24.15 6.39
N PHE A 59 3.98 -22.89 6.81
CA PHE A 59 3.45 -21.72 6.10
C PHE A 59 4.41 -20.53 5.95
N ILE A 60 5.63 -20.60 6.49
CA ILE A 60 6.67 -19.59 6.27
C ILE A 60 7.62 -20.06 5.17
N VAL A 61 7.59 -19.38 4.01
CA VAL A 61 8.64 -19.49 3.01
C VAL A 61 9.54 -18.27 3.07
N ARG A 62 10.84 -18.53 3.20
CA ARG A 62 11.87 -17.50 3.02
C ARG A 62 12.21 -17.44 1.54
N TYR A 63 11.71 -16.41 0.87
CA TYR A 63 12.06 -16.14 -0.52
C TYR A 63 13.46 -15.53 -0.58
N ASP A 64 14.36 -16.15 -1.35
CA ASP A 64 15.64 -15.54 -1.73
C ASP A 64 15.48 -14.89 -3.11
N PRO A 65 15.38 -13.56 -3.20
CA PRO A 65 15.27 -12.86 -4.48
C PRO A 65 16.57 -12.86 -5.29
N GLY A 66 17.66 -13.42 -4.75
CA GLY A 66 18.99 -13.22 -5.28
C GLY A 66 19.46 -11.76 -5.16
N PRO A 67 20.46 -11.34 -5.95
CA PRO A 67 21.04 -10.01 -5.84
C PRO A 67 20.08 -8.93 -6.38
N LEU A 68 19.37 -8.25 -5.48
CA LEU A 68 18.56 -7.08 -5.81
C LEU A 68 19.38 -5.79 -5.76
N ARG A 69 19.15 -4.91 -6.73
CA ARG A 69 19.68 -3.54 -6.71
C ARG A 69 18.57 -2.56 -6.35
N GLU A 70 18.81 -1.77 -5.31
CA GLU A 70 17.93 -0.67 -4.93
C GLU A 70 18.34 0.62 -5.64
N ARG A 71 17.35 1.44 -6.03
CA ARG A 71 17.60 2.80 -6.50
C ARG A 71 16.49 3.75 -6.06
N ILE A 72 16.90 4.89 -5.52
CA ILE A 72 15.99 5.98 -5.12
C ILE A 72 15.93 6.99 -6.27
N PHE A 73 14.70 7.34 -6.66
CA PHE A 73 14.42 8.37 -7.65
C PHE A 73 13.73 9.55 -6.96
N HIS A 74 14.35 10.72 -7.04
CA HIS A 74 13.77 11.95 -6.49
C HIS A 74 12.94 12.67 -7.55
N PHE A 75 11.70 13.00 -7.20
CA PHE A 75 10.81 13.82 -8.02
C PHE A 75 10.55 15.13 -7.28
N SER A 76 11.01 16.25 -7.85
CA SER A 76 10.77 17.57 -7.26
C SER A 76 9.28 17.94 -7.29
N PRO A 77 8.82 18.86 -6.42
CA PRO A 77 7.45 19.38 -6.47
C PRO A 77 7.02 19.83 -7.87
N ASP A 78 7.87 20.59 -8.56
CA ASP A 78 7.59 21.05 -9.93
C ASP A 78 7.47 19.91 -10.93
N SER A 79 8.31 18.88 -10.80
CA SER A 79 8.25 17.70 -11.67
C SER A 79 6.97 16.92 -11.43
N MET A 80 6.55 16.79 -10.16
CA MET A 80 5.29 16.16 -9.79
C MET A 80 4.06 16.96 -10.25
N ALA A 81 4.12 18.29 -10.20
CA ALA A 81 3.07 19.17 -10.70
C ALA A 81 2.90 19.01 -12.21
N ARG A 82 3.99 19.12 -12.99
CA ARG A 82 3.98 18.90 -14.45
C ARG A 82 3.50 17.50 -14.81
N LEU A 83 3.90 16.49 -14.04
CA LEU A 83 3.47 15.11 -14.29
C LEU A 83 1.96 14.94 -14.08
N LYS A 84 1.42 15.53 -13.01
CA LYS A 84 -0.02 15.54 -12.75
C LYS A 84 -0.78 16.28 -13.84
N GLU A 85 -0.32 17.47 -14.22
CA GLU A 85 -0.94 18.30 -15.26
C GLU A 85 -1.03 17.53 -16.58
N LYS A 86 0.12 17.05 -17.09
CA LYS A 86 0.18 16.23 -18.30
C LYS A 86 -0.75 15.01 -18.25
N ALA A 87 -0.78 14.29 -17.12
CA ALA A 87 -1.65 13.13 -16.99
C ALA A 87 -3.15 13.50 -17.05
N ASN A 88 -3.54 14.66 -16.52
CA ASN A 88 -4.93 15.12 -16.59
C ASN A 88 -5.30 15.62 -18.00
N GLU A 89 -4.40 16.35 -18.67
CA GLU A 89 -4.58 16.76 -20.08
C GLU A 89 -4.80 15.56 -21.00
N GLU A 90 -3.95 14.54 -20.86
CA GLU A 90 -4.00 13.33 -21.69
C GLU A 90 -5.16 12.38 -21.32
N CYS A 91 -5.76 12.51 -20.13
CA CYS A 91 -6.89 11.68 -19.72
C CYS A 91 -8.18 12.09 -20.44
N GLY A 92 -8.29 13.36 -20.86
CA GLY A 92 -9.33 13.86 -21.76
C GLY A 92 -10.79 13.77 -21.26
N THR A 93 -11.01 13.33 -20.03
CA THR A 93 -12.35 13.20 -19.43
C THR A 93 -12.45 14.11 -18.21
N GLU A 94 -13.31 15.13 -18.27
CA GLU A 94 -13.56 16.07 -17.15
C GLU A 94 -13.98 15.36 -15.85
N THR A 95 -14.55 14.16 -15.95
CA THR A 95 -15.04 13.36 -14.82
C THR A 95 -13.95 12.54 -14.11
N GLN A 96 -12.74 12.45 -14.68
CA GLN A 96 -11.65 11.64 -14.13
C GLN A 96 -10.41 12.46 -13.82
N VAL A 97 -10.44 13.12 -12.66
CA VAL A 97 -9.27 13.82 -12.13
C VAL A 97 -8.24 12.82 -11.59
N VAL A 98 -7.05 12.84 -12.17
CA VAL A 98 -5.89 12.04 -11.78
C VAL A 98 -5.07 12.79 -10.71
N SER A 99 -4.76 12.12 -9.61
CA SER A 99 -3.88 12.67 -8.57
C SER A 99 -2.39 12.55 -8.95
N SER A 100 -1.51 13.34 -8.31
CA SER A 100 -0.06 13.23 -8.54
C SER A 100 0.48 11.83 -8.25
N PHE A 101 -0.08 11.15 -7.23
CA PHE A 101 0.29 9.77 -6.89
C PHE A 101 -0.11 8.78 -8.00
N MET A 102 -1.29 8.95 -8.61
CA MET A 102 -1.72 8.12 -9.75
C MET A 102 -0.91 8.40 -11.01
N ALA A 103 -0.58 9.67 -11.27
CA ALA A 103 0.28 10.05 -12.39
C ALA A 103 1.68 9.44 -12.26
N LEU A 104 2.29 9.51 -11.07
CA LEU A 104 3.58 8.85 -10.80
C LEU A 104 3.47 7.33 -10.91
N SER A 105 2.41 6.73 -10.38
CA SER A 105 2.19 5.28 -10.45
C SER A 105 2.08 4.79 -11.91
N GLY A 106 1.34 5.52 -12.75
CA GLY A 106 1.24 5.24 -14.19
C GLY A 106 2.59 5.38 -14.90
N LEU A 107 3.36 6.43 -14.58
CA LEU A 107 4.70 6.63 -15.14
C LEU A 107 5.65 5.48 -14.75
N VAL A 108 5.66 5.08 -13.48
CA VAL A 108 6.50 3.99 -12.96
C VAL A 108 6.11 2.67 -13.61
N TRP A 109 4.82 2.37 -13.72
CA TRP A 109 4.34 1.15 -14.39
C TRP A 109 4.77 1.09 -15.86
N LYS A 110 4.56 2.17 -16.62
CA LYS A 110 5.04 2.27 -18.02
C LYS A 110 6.56 2.12 -18.10
N SER A 111 7.30 2.79 -17.21
CA SER A 111 8.77 2.80 -17.23
C SER A 111 9.37 1.43 -16.90
N ILE A 112 8.86 0.75 -15.88
CA ILE A 112 9.30 -0.60 -15.50
C ILE A 112 8.95 -1.59 -16.61
N THR A 113 7.74 -1.54 -17.15
CA THR A 113 7.32 -2.43 -18.24
C THR A 113 8.22 -2.26 -19.46
N ARG A 114 8.50 -1.01 -19.86
CA ARG A 114 9.43 -0.72 -20.97
C ARG A 114 10.84 -1.23 -20.69
N ALA A 115 11.35 -1.09 -19.46
CA ALA A 115 12.68 -1.56 -19.10
C ALA A 115 12.79 -3.10 -19.07
N ARG A 116 11.72 -3.79 -18.67
CA ARG A 116 11.63 -5.26 -18.70
C ARG A 116 11.48 -5.81 -20.12
N ASN A 117 10.93 -5.01 -21.04
CA ASN A 117 10.68 -5.36 -22.44
C ASN A 117 9.99 -6.73 -22.64
N PRO A 118 8.87 -7.02 -21.95
CA PRO A 118 8.11 -8.24 -22.19
C PRO A 118 7.46 -8.25 -23.58
N PRO A 119 7.08 -9.43 -24.10
CA PRO A 119 6.36 -9.54 -25.37
C PRO A 119 5.08 -8.69 -25.40
N ALA A 120 4.85 -8.03 -26.54
CA ALA A 120 3.77 -7.06 -26.74
C ALA A 120 2.35 -7.61 -26.39
N HIS A 121 2.14 -8.91 -26.64
CA HIS A 121 0.86 -9.59 -26.45
C HIS A 121 0.66 -10.13 -25.03
N GLU A 122 1.69 -10.12 -24.18
CA GLU A 122 1.58 -10.53 -22.78
C GLU A 122 0.85 -9.47 -21.95
N ASN A 123 0.26 -9.92 -20.85
CA ASN A 123 -0.32 -9.03 -19.86
C ASN A 123 0.77 -8.43 -18.96
N THR A 124 0.54 -7.19 -18.55
CA THR A 124 1.22 -6.54 -17.43
C THR A 124 0.17 -6.03 -16.46
N ALA A 125 0.53 -5.96 -15.18
CA ALA A 125 -0.36 -5.50 -14.13
C ALA A 125 0.33 -4.45 -13.26
N CYS A 126 -0.46 -3.54 -12.71
CA CYS A 126 -0.03 -2.66 -11.64
C CYS A 126 -1.01 -2.73 -10.46
N SER A 127 -0.46 -3.04 -9.29
CA SER A 127 -1.23 -3.22 -8.05
C SER A 127 -0.84 -2.16 -7.03
N LEU A 128 -1.84 -1.51 -6.46
CA LEU A 128 -1.71 -0.47 -5.44
C LEU A 128 -2.27 -1.02 -4.13
N LEU A 129 -1.46 -0.97 -3.06
CA LEU A 129 -1.93 -1.28 -1.72
C LEU A 129 -2.68 -0.07 -1.14
N LEU A 130 -3.84 -0.31 -0.55
CA LEU A 130 -4.76 0.72 -0.09
C LEU A 130 -5.07 0.56 1.39
N ASN A 131 -5.22 1.67 2.12
CA ASN A 131 -5.83 1.64 3.46
C ASN A 131 -7.30 1.25 3.30
N ALA A 132 -7.68 0.08 3.79
CA ALA A 132 -9.05 -0.43 3.70
C ALA A 132 -9.94 0.05 4.85
N ARG A 133 -9.38 0.61 5.93
CA ARG A 133 -10.14 1.13 7.09
C ARG A 133 -11.28 2.09 6.69
N PRO A 134 -11.06 3.14 5.86
CA PRO A 134 -12.12 4.08 5.48
C PRO A 134 -13.12 3.51 4.46
N ARG A 135 -12.92 2.29 3.98
CA ARG A 135 -13.76 1.64 2.95
C ARG A 135 -14.73 0.62 3.52
N LEU A 136 -14.69 0.40 4.82
CA LEU A 136 -15.68 -0.41 5.50
C LEU A 136 -16.97 0.36 5.75
N ASP A 137 -18.04 -0.39 5.99
CA ASP A 137 -19.32 0.15 6.46
C ASP A 137 -19.74 -0.55 7.76
N PRO A 138 -19.62 0.09 8.94
CA PRO A 138 -19.06 1.44 9.14
C PRO A 138 -17.53 1.47 8.99
N PRO A 139 -16.92 2.64 8.69
CA PRO A 139 -15.47 2.80 8.61
C PRO A 139 -14.75 2.41 9.90
N LEU A 140 -13.59 1.74 9.79
CA LEU A 140 -12.69 1.56 10.91
C LEU A 140 -11.92 2.84 11.20
N SER A 141 -11.68 3.10 12.49
CA SER A 141 -10.82 4.20 12.92
C SER A 141 -9.40 4.02 12.40
N ASP A 142 -8.73 5.10 12.01
CA ASP A 142 -7.29 5.09 11.70
C ASP A 142 -6.43 4.75 12.93
N ASN A 143 -6.99 4.73 14.14
CA ASN A 143 -6.33 4.23 15.34
C ASN A 143 -6.41 2.69 15.49
N TYR A 144 -7.17 1.99 14.63
CA TYR A 144 -7.18 0.52 14.62
C TYR A 144 -5.77 -0.01 14.35
N PHE A 145 -5.26 -0.79 15.30
CA PHE A 145 -3.90 -1.30 15.28
C PHE A 145 -3.89 -2.71 14.71
N GLY A 146 -3.31 -2.88 13.52
CA GLY A 146 -3.31 -4.17 12.81
C GLY A 146 -3.08 -4.02 11.32
N ASN A 147 -3.41 -5.06 10.56
CA ASN A 147 -3.42 -5.02 9.10
C ASN A 147 -4.85 -4.84 8.61
N PHE A 148 -5.09 -3.82 7.81
CA PHE A 148 -6.36 -3.63 7.12
C PHE A 148 -6.10 -3.01 5.75
N LEU A 149 -5.71 -3.85 4.80
CA LEU A 149 -5.28 -3.46 3.46
C LEU A 149 -6.26 -3.95 2.40
N GLY A 150 -6.51 -3.10 1.41
CA GLY A 150 -7.12 -3.48 0.14
C GLY A 150 -6.09 -3.45 -0.97
N GLN A 151 -6.44 -4.00 -2.14
CA GLN A 151 -5.62 -3.95 -3.34
C GLN A 151 -6.46 -3.48 -4.50
N ALA A 152 -6.03 -2.42 -5.18
CA ALA A 152 -6.55 -2.05 -6.50
C ALA A 152 -5.58 -2.54 -7.58
N ARG A 153 -6.09 -3.27 -8.57
CA ARG A 153 -5.27 -3.96 -9.57
C ARG A 153 -5.75 -3.63 -10.98
N ALA A 154 -4.90 -2.98 -11.76
CA ALA A 154 -5.12 -2.78 -13.19
C ALA A 154 -4.32 -3.80 -14.01
N VAL A 155 -4.92 -4.34 -15.07
CA VAL A 155 -4.30 -5.30 -15.99
C VAL A 155 -4.58 -4.87 -17.42
N CYS A 156 -3.56 -4.88 -18.28
CA CYS A 156 -3.70 -4.67 -19.72
C CYS A 156 -2.54 -5.33 -20.47
N LYS A 157 -2.61 -5.35 -21.80
CA LYS A 157 -1.50 -5.82 -22.62
C LYS A 157 -0.33 -4.85 -22.59
N VAL A 158 0.88 -5.36 -22.74
CA VAL A 158 2.10 -4.56 -22.83
C VAL A 158 2.02 -3.54 -23.96
N GLU A 159 1.56 -3.95 -25.15
CA GLU A 159 1.38 -3.05 -26.30
C GLU A 159 0.39 -1.92 -26.01
N GLU A 160 -0.67 -2.21 -25.27
CA GLU A 160 -1.68 -1.23 -24.90
C GLU A 160 -1.13 -0.23 -23.89
N LEU A 161 -0.47 -0.72 -22.84
CA LEU A 161 0.15 0.13 -21.83
C LEU A 161 1.17 1.07 -22.45
N LEU A 162 2.06 0.56 -23.31
CA LEU A 162 3.15 1.34 -23.89
C LEU A 162 2.66 2.24 -25.03
N GLY A 163 1.67 1.81 -25.81
CA GLY A 163 1.12 2.56 -26.94
C GLY A 163 0.17 3.70 -26.56
N ARG A 164 -0.45 3.66 -25.37
CA ARG A 164 -1.35 4.73 -24.89
C ARG A 164 -0.64 5.81 -24.07
N SER A 165 -1.34 6.91 -23.82
CA SER A 165 -0.84 8.08 -23.08
C SER A 165 -0.53 7.76 -21.60
N LEU A 166 0.21 8.64 -20.92
CA LEU A 166 0.38 8.56 -19.47
C LEU A 166 -0.97 8.78 -18.77
N GLY A 167 -1.77 9.73 -19.26
CA GLY A 167 -3.09 10.01 -18.73
C GLY A 167 -4.00 8.78 -18.73
N TRP A 168 -3.96 7.97 -19.79
CA TRP A 168 -4.69 6.71 -19.83
C TRP A 168 -4.22 5.72 -18.75
N ALA A 169 -2.91 5.50 -18.62
CA ALA A 169 -2.35 4.57 -17.64
C ALA A 169 -2.65 5.00 -16.18
N ALA A 170 -2.53 6.29 -15.88
CA ALA A 170 -2.89 6.84 -14.58
C ALA A 170 -4.41 6.84 -14.35
N GLY A 171 -5.18 6.98 -15.42
CA GLY A 171 -6.63 6.95 -15.42
C GLY A 171 -7.19 5.60 -15.02
N ILE A 172 -6.73 4.51 -15.65
CA ILE A 172 -7.18 3.16 -15.28
C ILE A 172 -6.85 2.83 -13.82
N LEU A 173 -5.68 3.22 -13.30
CA LEU A 173 -5.34 3.07 -11.89
C LEU A 173 -6.29 3.86 -10.97
N THR A 174 -6.64 5.08 -11.38
CA THR A 174 -7.58 5.93 -10.64
C THR A 174 -8.97 5.28 -10.57
N GLN A 175 -9.43 4.65 -11.65
CA GLN A 175 -10.70 3.93 -11.68
C GLN A 175 -10.69 2.73 -10.74
N GLU A 176 -9.65 1.91 -10.79
CA GLU A 176 -9.54 0.73 -9.92
C GLU A 176 -9.52 1.09 -8.44
N VAL A 177 -8.85 2.19 -8.07
CA VAL A 177 -8.88 2.72 -6.70
C VAL A 177 -10.27 3.21 -6.31
N LYS A 178 -11.03 3.85 -7.21
CA LYS A 178 -12.38 4.34 -6.92
C LYS A 178 -13.37 3.18 -6.70
N LYS A 179 -13.29 2.12 -7.51
CA LYS A 179 -14.17 0.95 -7.40
C LYS A 179 -13.98 0.21 -6.07
N ASN A 180 -12.72 0.16 -5.58
CA ASN A 180 -12.21 -0.73 -4.53
C ASN A 180 -12.99 -0.84 -3.21
N THR A 181 -13.96 0.03 -2.92
CA THR A 181 -14.76 -0.05 -1.70
C THR A 181 -15.58 -1.35 -1.65
N HIS A 182 -16.21 -1.73 -2.76
CA HIS A 182 -17.00 -2.97 -2.82
C HIS A 182 -16.11 -4.22 -2.71
N GLU A 183 -14.94 -4.19 -3.32
CA GLU A 183 -13.96 -5.28 -3.32
C GLU A 183 -13.39 -5.53 -1.94
N VAL A 184 -13.10 -4.48 -1.17
CA VAL A 184 -12.67 -4.60 0.24
C VAL A 184 -13.74 -5.29 1.08
N MET A 185 -15.01 -4.86 0.98
CA MET A 185 -16.10 -5.47 1.73
C MET A 185 -16.34 -6.93 1.32
N ALA A 186 -16.26 -7.23 0.02
CA ALA A 186 -16.37 -8.58 -0.49
C ALA A 186 -15.23 -9.49 0.01
N LEU A 187 -13.99 -8.98 0.04
CA LEU A 187 -12.84 -9.70 0.56
C LEU A 187 -13.00 -10.00 2.06
N VAL A 188 -13.42 -9.01 2.85
CA VAL A 188 -13.69 -9.17 4.28
C VAL A 188 -14.75 -10.23 4.52
N LYS A 189 -15.86 -10.19 3.77
CA LYS A 189 -16.92 -11.20 3.86
C LYS A 189 -16.40 -12.59 3.49
N MET A 190 -15.68 -12.71 2.37
CA MET A 190 -15.14 -13.97 1.88
C MET A 190 -14.19 -14.63 2.89
N ILE A 191 -13.24 -13.86 3.45
CA ILE A 191 -12.30 -14.36 4.47
C ILE A 191 -13.04 -14.74 5.75
N SER A 192 -14.09 -13.99 6.12
CA SER A 192 -14.89 -14.29 7.31
C SER A 192 -15.72 -15.56 7.14
N ASP A 193 -16.31 -15.77 5.96
CA ASP A 193 -17.07 -16.98 5.60
C ASP A 193 -16.17 -18.22 5.52
N ARG A 194 -14.98 -18.06 4.95
CA ARG A 194 -14.06 -19.16 4.65
C ARG A 194 -12.62 -18.73 4.94
N PRO A 195 -12.20 -18.75 6.22
CA PRO A 195 -10.84 -18.44 6.61
C PRO A 195 -9.87 -19.36 5.88
N MET A 196 -8.86 -18.76 5.25
CA MET A 196 -7.87 -19.49 4.50
C MET A 196 -6.47 -19.07 4.92
N VAL A 197 -5.56 -20.04 4.94
CA VAL A 197 -4.12 -19.78 4.93
C VAL A 197 -3.70 -19.90 3.47
N VAL A 198 -3.14 -18.83 2.91
CA VAL A 198 -2.57 -18.93 1.56
C VAL A 198 -1.31 -19.79 1.68
N PRO A 199 -1.23 -20.93 0.97
CA PRO A 199 -0.04 -21.76 1.06
C PRO A 199 1.17 -21.02 0.51
N PRO A 200 2.36 -21.27 1.05
CA PRO A 200 3.56 -20.62 0.58
C PRO A 200 3.81 -20.89 -0.92
N GLY A 201 4.22 -19.85 -1.65
CA GLY A 201 4.47 -19.93 -3.10
C GLY A 201 3.26 -19.66 -3.99
N LEU A 202 2.02 -19.76 -3.48
CA LEU A 202 0.82 -19.32 -4.22
C LEU A 202 0.63 -17.79 -4.20
N GLU A 203 1.15 -17.12 -3.18
CA GLU A 203 1.16 -15.65 -3.07
C GLU A 203 1.91 -14.97 -4.23
N GLN A 204 2.93 -15.65 -4.76
CA GLN A 204 3.73 -15.16 -5.87
C GLN A 204 2.98 -15.21 -7.19
N ALA A 205 2.08 -16.17 -7.43
CA ALA A 205 1.34 -16.22 -8.69
C ALA A 205 0.18 -15.21 -8.73
N ASP A 206 -0.56 -15.06 -7.63
CA ASP A 206 -1.86 -14.37 -7.65
C ASP A 206 -1.93 -13.06 -6.85
N VAL A 207 -1.18 -12.93 -5.75
CA VAL A 207 -1.35 -11.79 -4.82
C VAL A 207 -0.37 -10.65 -5.14
N TYR A 208 0.87 -10.97 -5.51
CA TYR A 208 1.92 -9.97 -5.77
C TYR A 208 2.66 -10.10 -7.11
N GLY A 209 2.62 -11.26 -7.79
CA GLY A 209 3.64 -11.59 -8.79
C GLY A 209 3.19 -12.38 -10.02
N ALA A 210 2.03 -12.10 -10.59
CA ALA A 210 1.81 -12.46 -11.99
C ALA A 210 3.00 -11.93 -12.84
N ALA A 211 3.40 -12.68 -13.88
CA ALA A 211 4.47 -12.26 -14.77
C ALA A 211 4.27 -10.79 -15.23
N ASN A 212 5.34 -10.01 -15.22
CA ASN A 212 5.32 -8.58 -15.57
C ASN A 212 4.46 -7.66 -14.67
N SER A 213 4.20 -8.04 -13.42
CA SER A 213 3.49 -7.21 -12.43
C SER A 213 4.39 -6.14 -11.78
N VAL A 214 3.82 -4.98 -11.49
CA VAL A 214 4.41 -3.90 -10.67
C VAL A 214 3.54 -3.73 -9.43
N VAL A 215 4.14 -3.78 -8.24
CA VAL A 215 3.45 -3.51 -6.98
C VAL A 215 3.96 -2.19 -6.41
N ILE A 216 3.04 -1.28 -6.09
CA ILE A 216 3.34 0.01 -5.48
C ILE A 216 2.78 -0.03 -4.05
N GLY A 217 3.71 -0.10 -3.10
CA GLY A 217 3.44 0.02 -1.67
C GLY A 217 3.81 1.41 -1.14
N GLY A 218 3.43 1.66 0.11
CA GLY A 218 3.69 2.93 0.80
C GLY A 218 2.67 4.01 0.48
N SER A 219 2.78 5.13 1.18
CA SER A 219 1.88 6.28 0.99
C SER A 219 2.59 7.59 1.32
N HIS A 220 2.42 8.59 0.47
CA HIS A 220 2.81 9.97 0.76
C HIS A 220 2.00 10.60 1.90
N ARG A 221 0.93 9.95 2.35
CA ARG A 221 0.12 10.38 3.49
C ARG A 221 0.69 9.97 4.84
N PHE A 222 1.67 9.07 4.85
CA PHE A 222 2.35 8.72 6.09
C PHE A 222 3.27 9.87 6.50
N ASP A 223 3.07 10.37 7.72
CA ASP A 223 3.93 11.41 8.27
C ASP A 223 5.26 10.81 8.74
N MET A 224 6.12 10.48 7.78
CA MET A 224 7.41 9.86 8.04
C MET A 224 8.46 10.82 8.62
N TYR A 225 8.21 12.14 8.55
CA TYR A 225 9.12 13.18 9.04
C TYR A 225 8.66 13.84 10.35
N GLY A 226 7.42 13.59 10.78
CA GLY A 226 6.87 14.07 12.04
C GLY A 226 7.56 13.49 13.28
N PRO A 227 7.78 12.17 13.38
CA PRO A 227 8.48 11.58 14.52
C PRO A 227 9.89 12.16 14.73
N GLU A 228 10.20 12.47 15.98
CA GLU A 228 11.40 13.15 16.45
C GLU A 228 11.86 12.53 17.79
N PHE A 229 13.18 12.38 17.98
CA PHE A 229 13.79 11.65 19.11
C PHE A 229 14.97 12.42 19.74
N GLY A 230 14.85 13.74 19.89
CA GLY A 230 15.87 14.62 20.49
C GLY A 230 17.05 15.00 19.61
N LEU A 231 17.04 14.61 18.32
CA LEU A 231 18.12 14.87 17.35
C LEU A 231 17.70 15.82 16.23
N GLY A 232 16.49 16.36 16.29
CA GLY A 232 15.84 17.09 15.22
C GLY A 232 15.10 16.17 14.25
N ARG A 233 14.40 16.79 13.29
CA ARG A 233 13.63 16.04 12.28
C ARG A 233 14.52 15.16 11.42
N ALA A 234 13.98 14.03 10.96
CA ALA A 234 14.69 13.14 10.06
C ALA A 234 15.21 13.88 8.82
N ALA A 235 16.51 13.71 8.52
CA ALA A 235 17.13 14.31 7.33
C ALA A 235 16.67 13.62 6.03
N ALA A 236 16.37 12.32 6.09
CA ALA A 236 15.82 11.54 4.99
C ALA A 236 15.09 10.30 5.51
N VAL A 237 14.06 9.88 4.79
CA VAL A 237 13.33 8.62 5.05
C VAL A 237 13.65 7.63 3.94
N ARG A 238 14.05 6.42 4.32
CA ARG A 238 14.30 5.30 3.40
C ARG A 238 13.56 4.06 3.88
N MET A 239 13.22 3.20 2.95
CA MET A 239 12.62 1.90 3.22
C MET A 239 13.70 0.85 3.02
N GLY A 240 13.80 -0.12 3.93
CA GLY A 240 14.65 -1.28 3.73
C GLY A 240 14.02 -2.30 2.77
N TYR A 241 14.69 -3.43 2.59
CA TYR A 241 14.09 -4.57 1.90
C TYR A 241 12.81 -5.02 2.61
N ALA A 242 11.84 -5.51 1.82
CA ALA A 242 10.69 -6.21 2.38
C ALA A 242 11.19 -7.46 3.13
N ASN A 243 10.63 -7.72 4.31
CA ASN A 243 10.90 -8.92 5.11
C ASN A 243 10.35 -10.17 4.44
#